data_AF-A0A6L5HNA6-F1
#
_entry.id   AF-A0A6L5HNA6-F1
#
_cell.length_a   1.000
_cell.length_b   1.000
_cell.length_c   1.000
_cell.angle_alpha   90.00
_cell.angle_beta   90.00
_cell.angle_gamma   90.00
#
_symmetry.space_group_name_H-M   'P 1'
#
loop_
_entity.id
_entity.type
_entity.pdbx_description
1 polymer ?
#
loop_
_entity_poly.entity_id
_entity_poly.type
_entity_poly.pdbx_seq_one_letter_code
_entity_poly.pdbx_strand_id
1 'polypeptide(L)' 'MRNKHPGTCYRCNLRVEVGQGHFERHAGGWRTQHADCAIKARQSKQEQQSK' A
#
# COMPACT_ATOMS: atom_id res chain seq x y z
N MET A 1 -4.26 9.58 0.59
CA MET A 1 -4.18 10.06 1.99
C MET A 1 -3.10 9.28 2.71
N ARG A 2 -2.24 9.94 3.50
CA ARG A 2 -1.26 9.24 4.35
C ARG A 2 -1.93 8.66 5.60
N ASN A 3 -1.46 7.50 6.05
CA ASN A 3 -2.03 6.84 7.21
C ASN A 3 -1.84 7.72 8.47
N LYS A 4 -2.92 8.04 9.17
CA LYS A 4 -2.87 8.72 10.47
C LYS A 4 -2.59 7.77 11.65
N HIS A 5 -2.80 6.48 11.46
CA HIS A 5 -2.55 5.44 12.46
C HIS A 5 -1.53 4.44 11.92
N PRO A 6 -0.66 3.90 12.78
CA PRO A 6 0.22 2.83 12.37
C PRO A 6 -0.60 1.58 12.04
N GLY A 7 -0.13 0.78 11.11
CA GLY A 7 -0.84 -0.42 10.66
C GLY A 7 0.09 -1.43 10.03
N THR A 8 -0.45 -2.56 9.60
CA THR A 8 0.33 -3.58 8.90
C THR A 8 0.11 -3.45 7.40
N CYS A 9 1.22 -3.41 6.65
CA CYS A 9 1.16 -3.37 5.20
C CYS A 9 0.65 -4.72 4.67
N TYR A 10 -0.44 -4.72 3.93
CA TYR A 10 -1.00 -5.96 3.39
C TYR A 10 -0.14 -6.57 2.25
N ARG A 11 0.87 -5.85 1.73
CA ARG A 11 1.74 -6.34 0.65
C ARG A 11 3.01 -7.03 1.15
N CYS A 12 3.68 -6.44 2.13
CA CYS A 12 4.94 -6.96 2.66
C CYS A 12 4.83 -7.49 4.10
N ASN A 13 3.64 -7.41 4.70
CA ASN A 13 3.35 -7.82 6.07
C ASN A 13 4.19 -7.12 7.16
N LEU A 14 4.89 -6.05 6.81
CA LEU A 14 5.67 -5.24 7.75
C LEU A 14 4.84 -4.10 8.35
N ARG A 15 5.30 -3.59 9.49
CA ARG A 15 4.72 -2.44 10.18
C ARG A 15 4.88 -1.16 9.34
N VAL A 16 3.81 -0.40 9.23
CA VAL A 16 3.70 0.91 8.58
C VAL A 16 3.56 1.94 9.69
N GLU A 17 4.57 2.77 9.85
CA GLU A 17 4.52 3.89 10.79
C GLU A 17 3.57 4.99 10.32
N VAL A 18 3.16 5.87 11.23
CA VAL A 18 2.26 6.99 10.92
C VAL A 18 2.91 7.90 9.86
N GLY A 19 2.15 8.22 8.81
CA GLY A 19 2.62 9.05 7.69
C GLY A 19 3.47 8.33 6.65
N GLN A 20 3.85 7.07 6.86
CA GLN A 20 4.70 6.30 5.95
C GLN A 20 3.93 5.46 4.92
N GLY A 21 2.61 5.36 5.07
CA GLY A 21 1.78 4.59 4.15
C GLY A 21 0.47 5.25 3.79
N HIS A 22 -0.40 4.46 3.18
CA HIS A 22 -1.70 4.82 2.66
C HIS A 22 -2.76 3.86 3.17
N PHE A 23 -3.95 4.39 3.40
CA PHE A 23 -5.14 3.58 3.61
C PHE A 23 -5.85 3.35 2.28
N GLU A 24 -6.16 2.08 2.01
CA GLU A 24 -6.89 1.62 0.84
C GLU A 24 -8.17 0.93 1.30
N ARG A 25 -9.30 1.22 0.63
CA ARG A 25 -10.56 0.52 0.90
C ARG A 25 -10.54 -0.82 0.21
N HIS A 26 -10.84 -1.89 0.94
CA HIS A 26 -10.96 -3.23 0.39
C HIS A 26 -12.04 -4.03 1.10
N ALA A 27 -13.01 -4.55 0.33
CA ALA A 27 -14.09 -5.44 0.81
C ALA A 27 -14.85 -4.91 2.05
N GLY A 28 -15.12 -3.60 2.09
CA GLY A 28 -15.81 -2.95 3.22
C GLY A 28 -14.90 -2.59 4.41
N GLY A 29 -13.62 -2.96 4.37
CA GLY A 29 -12.62 -2.59 5.37
C GLY A 29 -11.57 -1.59 4.86
N TRP A 30 -10.71 -1.15 5.78
CA TRP A 30 -9.51 -0.37 5.47
C TRP A 30 -8.28 -1.27 5.59
N ARG A 31 -7.41 -1.22 4.59
CA ARG A 31 -6.09 -1.84 4.61
C ARG A 31 -5.01 -0.77 4.58
N THR A 32 -3.90 -1.04 5.26
CA THR A 32 -2.73 -0.15 5.25
C THR A 32 -1.72 -0.69 4.26
N GLN A 33 -1.02 0.19 3.56
CA GLN A 33 0.04 -0.15 2.62
C GLN A 33 1.15 0.89 2.68
N HIS A 34 2.43 0.50 2.66
CA HIS A 34 3.53 1.47 2.53
C HIS A 34 3.44 2.26 1.23
N ALA A 35 3.88 3.51 1.25
CA ALA A 35 3.98 4.33 0.04
C ALA A 35 4.86 3.65 -1.03
N ASP A 36 6.00 3.10 -0.64
CA ASP A 36 6.91 2.38 -1.54
C ASP A 36 6.28 1.12 -2.14
N CYS A 37 5.54 0.35 -1.34
CA CYS A 37 4.84 -0.83 -1.82
C CYS A 37 3.76 -0.47 -2.84
N ALA A 38 3.12 0.69 -2.71
CA ALA A 38 2.16 1.20 -3.69
C ALA A 38 2.83 1.57 -5.01
N ILE A 39 4.00 2.23 -4.96
CA ILE A 39 4.78 2.60 -6.14
C ILE A 39 5.26 1.35 -6.88
N LYS A 40 5.89 0.40 -6.17
CA LYS A 40 6.36 -0.87 -6.74
C LYS A 40 5.23 -1.62 -7.44
N ALA A 41 4.06 -1.69 -6.80
CA ALA A 41 2.90 -2.35 -7.38
C ALA A 41 2.39 -1.70 -8.68
N ARG A 42 2.45 -0.36 -8.78
CA ARG A 42 2.09 0.35 -10.01
C ARG A 42 3.08 0.05 -11.13
N GLN A 43 4.37 0.06 -10.82
CA GLN A 43 5.43 -0.27 -11.78
C GLN A 43 5.28 -1.70 -12.31
N SER A 44 5.07 -2.68 -11.42
CA SER A 44 4.87 -4.09 -11.84
C SER A 44 3.64 -4.28 -12.73
N LYS A 45 2.55 -3.52 -12.51
CA LYS A 45 1.38 -3.57 -13.40
C LYS A 45 1.66 -2.99 -14.78
N GLN A 46 2.46 -1.93 -14.85
CA GLN A 46 2.77 -1.24 -16.11
C GLN A 46 3.66 -2.09 -17.02
N GLU A 47 4.64 -2.78 -16.45
CA GLU A 47 5.54 -3.69 -17.17
C GLU A 47 4.81 -4.94 -17.71
N GLN A 48 3.80 -5.43 -17.00
CA GLN A 48 2.96 -6.54 -17.48
C GLN A 48 2.02 -6.15 -18.62
N GLN A 49 1.76 -4.86 -18.84
CA GLN A 49 0.81 -4.38 -19.85
C GLN A 49 1.47 -4.01 -21.18
N SER A 50 2.80 -3.98 -21.24
CA SER A 50 3.58 -3.68 -22.46
C SER A 50 4.23 -4.92 -23.09
N LYS A 51 3.83 -6.12 -22.68
CA LYS A 51 4.19 -7.40 -23.30
C LYS A 51 2.97 -8.02 -23.92
#